data_AF-A0A1Y1MER5-F1
#
_entry.id   AF-A0A1Y1MER5-F1
#
_cell.length_a   1.000
_cell.length_b   1.000
_cell.length_c   1.000
_cell.angle_alpha   90.00
_cell.angle_beta   90.00
_cell.angle_gamma   90.00
#
_symmetry.space_group_name_H-M   'P 1'
#
loop_
_entity.id
_entity.type
_entity.pdbx_description
1 polymer ?
#
loop_
_entity_poly.entity_id
_entity_poly.type
_entity_poly.pdbx_seq_one_letter_code
_entity_poly.pdbx_strand_id
1 'polypeptide(L)'
;MKANILCFVFIWCVVQVTSSEFPDELIEDYMRECMDELKLDKSVLSKMFDEKFRMVHVDEDGKKLLECGIKKGDLISADGKMNKIMLMKDIINTIRLLGKGDSEKMAEEVYKKCDEGNADDDHIERIRHWSNCVLDEIDKM
;
A
#
# COMPACT_ATOMS: atom_id res chain seq x y z
N MET A 1 -38.98 23.83 13.58
CA MET A 1 -38.31 22.51 13.63
C MET A 1 -38.03 21.88 12.25
N LYS A 2 -37.92 22.64 11.15
CA LYS A 2 -37.55 22.08 9.82
C LYS A 2 -36.13 22.45 9.37
N ALA A 3 -35.60 23.59 9.83
CA ALA A 3 -34.24 24.04 9.50
C ALA A 3 -33.14 23.13 10.10
N ASN A 4 -33.35 22.59 11.31
CA ASN A 4 -32.35 21.73 11.95
C ASN A 4 -32.17 20.39 11.22
N ILE A 5 -33.23 19.81 10.66
CA ILE A 5 -33.15 18.52 9.95
C ILE A 5 -32.34 18.67 8.65
N LEU A 6 -32.51 19.77 7.93
CA LEU A 6 -31.73 20.08 6.72
C LEU A 6 -30.23 20.24 7.02
N CYS A 7 -29.88 20.92 8.10
CA CYS A 7 -28.47 21.03 8.52
C CYS A 7 -27.86 19.67 8.89
N PHE A 8 -28.59 18.79 9.57
CA PHE A 8 -28.09 17.44 9.90
C PHE A 8 -27.88 16.58 8.65
N VAL A 9 -28.77 16.65 7.66
CA VAL A 9 -28.60 15.92 6.39
C VAL A 9 -27.40 16.44 5.61
N PHE A 10 -27.22 17.76 5.52
CA PHE A 10 -26.04 18.35 4.86
C PHE A 10 -24.72 17.99 5.55
N ILE A 11 -24.68 17.98 6.89
CA ILE A 11 -23.49 17.57 7.65
C ILE A 11 -23.20 16.08 7.43
N TRP A 12 -24.23 15.22 7.39
CA TRP A 12 -24.06 13.78 7.12
C TRP A 12 -23.53 13.52 5.71
N CYS A 13 -24.00 14.27 4.71
CA CYS A 13 -23.48 14.18 3.34
C CYS A 13 -22.02 14.64 3.24
N VAL A 14 -21.60 15.66 4.00
CA VAL A 14 -20.20 16.13 3.98
C VAL A 14 -19.26 15.11 4.63
N VAL A 15 -19.67 14.45 5.73
CA VAL A 15 -18.84 13.45 6.42
C VAL A 15 -18.63 12.18 5.59
N GLN A 16 -19.61 11.78 4.77
CA GLN A 16 -19.45 10.64 3.85
C GLN A 16 -18.48 10.92 2.69
N VAL A 17 -18.34 12.18 2.27
CA VAL A 17 -17.47 12.56 1.14
C VAL A 17 -15.99 12.66 1.55
N THR A 18 -15.70 12.86 2.84
CA THR A 18 -14.31 12.99 3.33
C THR A 18 -13.63 11.68 3.72
N SER A 19 -14.35 10.55 3.70
CA SER A 19 -13.75 9.23 3.92
C SER A 19 -13.41 8.62 2.56
N SER A 20 -12.30 9.04 1.96
CA SER A 20 -11.75 8.34 0.79
C SER A 20 -11.26 6.96 1.23
N GLU A 21 -12.06 5.93 0.98
CA GLU A 21 -11.63 4.54 1.16
C GLU A 21 -10.47 4.24 0.21
N PHE A 22 -9.55 3.38 0.65
CA PHE A 22 -8.47 2.89 -0.21
C PHE A 22 -9.07 2.25 -1.49
N PRO A 23 -8.54 2.43 -2.70
CA PRO A 23 -9.16 1.84 -3.89
C PRO A 23 -8.96 0.31 -3.93
N ASP A 24 -9.99 -0.43 -4.32
CA ASP A 24 -9.92 -1.91 -4.34
C ASP A 24 -8.91 -2.42 -5.36
N GLU A 25 -8.68 -1.68 -6.45
CA GLU A 25 -7.76 -2.05 -7.53
C GLU A 25 -6.30 -2.08 -7.08
N LEU A 26 -5.96 -1.41 -5.97
CA LEU A 26 -4.62 -1.43 -5.38
C LEU A 26 -4.41 -2.57 -4.36
N ILE A 27 -5.46 -3.34 -4.07
CA ILE A 27 -5.39 -4.44 -3.10
C ILE A 27 -5.11 -5.74 -3.86
N GLU A 28 -3.85 -6.19 -3.78
CA GLU A 28 -3.40 -7.48 -4.29
C GLU A 28 -4.13 -8.65 -3.61
N ASP A 29 -4.30 -9.77 -4.32
CA ASP A 29 -5.11 -10.93 -3.85
C ASP A 29 -4.61 -11.46 -2.50
N TYR A 30 -3.30 -11.53 -2.30
CA TYR A 30 -2.70 -11.99 -1.04
C TYR A 30 -3.01 -11.04 0.13
N MET A 31 -3.18 -9.74 -0.13
CA MET A 31 -3.59 -8.78 0.90
C MET A 31 -5.06 -8.93 1.25
N ARG A 32 -5.93 -9.23 0.27
CA ARG A 32 -7.35 -9.55 0.53
C ARG A 32 -7.47 -10.78 1.42
N GLU A 33 -6.76 -11.85 1.07
CA GLU A 33 -6.75 -13.07 1.88
C GLU A 33 -6.30 -12.80 3.32
N CYS A 34 -5.27 -11.98 3.51
CA CYS A 34 -4.80 -11.61 4.84
C CYS A 34 -5.82 -10.79 5.64
N MET A 35 -6.52 -9.84 5.00
CA MET A 35 -7.59 -9.10 5.67
C MET A 35 -8.72 -10.03 6.10
N ASP A 36 -9.12 -10.98 5.25
CA ASP A 36 -10.16 -11.95 5.56
C ASP A 36 -9.75 -12.89 6.71
N GLU A 37 -8.52 -13.42 6.68
CA GLU A 37 -7.99 -14.32 7.71
C GLU A 37 -7.88 -13.62 9.07
N LEU A 38 -7.42 -12.36 9.08
CA LEU A 38 -7.24 -11.56 10.28
C LEU A 38 -8.54 -10.86 10.71
N LYS A 39 -9.62 -10.97 9.93
CA LYS A 39 -10.91 -10.28 10.13
C LYS A 39 -10.73 -8.76 10.26
N LEU A 40 -9.83 -8.21 9.44
CA LEU A 40 -9.54 -6.79 9.39
C LEU A 40 -10.40 -6.12 8.33
N ASP A 41 -10.88 -4.92 8.67
CA ASP A 41 -11.60 -4.07 7.74
C ASP A 41 -10.62 -3.27 6.88
N LYS A 42 -11.06 -2.92 5.68
CA LYS A 42 -10.30 -2.12 4.71
C LYS A 42 -9.84 -0.76 5.26
N SER A 43 -10.54 -0.22 6.27
CA SER A 43 -10.11 0.98 7.00
C SER A 43 -8.71 0.88 7.63
N VAL A 44 -8.18 -0.34 7.85
CA VAL A 44 -6.77 -0.51 8.25
C VAL A 44 -5.83 0.03 7.17
N LEU A 45 -6.09 -0.26 5.89
CA LEU A 45 -5.30 0.28 4.77
C LEU A 45 -5.40 1.81 4.70
N SER A 46 -6.61 2.37 4.87
CA SER A 46 -6.81 3.83 4.91
C SER A 46 -6.08 4.54 6.06
N LYS A 47 -5.76 3.82 7.15
CA LYS A 47 -4.95 4.37 8.25
C LYS A 47 -3.44 4.24 7.98
N MET A 48 -3.06 3.21 7.23
CA MET A 48 -1.65 2.93 6.97
C MET A 48 -1.06 3.83 5.89
N PHE A 49 -1.86 4.10 4.87
CA PHE A 49 -1.44 4.82 3.67
C PHE A 49 -1.97 6.25 3.65
N ASP A 50 -1.14 7.20 3.21
CA ASP A 50 -1.57 8.56 2.92
C ASP A 50 -2.30 8.67 1.55
N GLU A 51 -2.75 9.87 1.20
CA GLU A 51 -3.43 10.15 -0.07
C GLU A 51 -2.57 9.88 -1.32
N LYS A 52 -1.26 9.73 -1.14
CA LYS A 52 -0.29 9.40 -2.20
C LYS A 52 0.19 7.95 -2.10
N PHE A 53 -0.53 7.12 -1.34
CA PHE A 53 -0.23 5.72 -1.10
C PHE A 53 1.11 5.46 -0.39
N ARG A 54 1.72 6.47 0.25
CA ARG A 54 2.91 6.25 1.09
C ARG A 54 2.47 5.64 2.41
N MET A 55 3.20 4.62 2.86
CA MET A 55 2.96 4.01 4.16
C MET A 55 3.58 4.91 5.25
N VAL A 56 2.72 5.59 6.00
CA VAL A 56 3.10 6.62 6.98
C VAL A 56 2.87 6.18 8.42
N HIS A 57 1.96 5.24 8.65
CA HIS A 57 1.65 4.73 9.98
C HIS A 57 1.43 3.21 9.94
N VAL A 58 1.99 2.47 10.89
CA VAL A 58 1.79 1.03 10.99
C VAL A 58 1.47 0.71 12.44
N ASP A 59 0.17 0.66 12.76
CA ASP A 59 -0.31 0.21 14.06
C ASP A 59 -0.25 -1.32 14.17
N GLU A 60 -0.68 -1.87 15.30
CA GLU A 60 -0.58 -3.32 15.55
C GLU A 60 -1.39 -4.18 14.56
N ASP A 61 -2.50 -3.67 14.04
CA ASP A 61 -3.28 -4.40 13.04
C ASP A 61 -2.63 -4.27 11.65
N GLY A 62 -2.08 -3.09 11.33
CA GLY A 62 -1.25 -2.89 10.15
C GLY A 62 0.00 -3.78 10.14
N LYS A 63 0.66 -3.98 11.29
CA LYS A 63 1.80 -4.89 11.42
C LYS A 63 1.40 -6.32 11.10
N LYS A 64 0.33 -6.84 11.73
CA LYS A 64 -0.16 -8.21 11.45
C LYS A 64 -0.53 -8.38 9.97
N LEU A 65 -1.16 -7.37 9.39
CA LEU A 65 -1.53 -7.39 7.98
C LEU A 65 -0.29 -7.45 7.07
N LEU A 66 0.74 -6.64 7.35
CA LEU A 66 2.00 -6.68 6.60
C LEU A 66 2.76 -7.98 6.81
N GLU A 67 2.85 -8.52 8.02
CA GLU A 67 3.48 -9.81 8.29
C GLU A 67 2.81 -10.94 7.49
N CYS A 68 1.47 -10.96 7.48
CA CYS A 68 0.71 -11.90 6.67
C CYS A 68 0.99 -11.69 5.18
N GLY A 69 0.94 -10.44 4.71
CA GLY A 69 1.14 -10.08 3.32
C GLY A 69 2.54 -10.44 2.80
N ILE A 70 3.59 -10.14 3.58
CA ILE A 70 4.98 -10.52 3.28
C ILE A 70 5.11 -12.02 3.09
N LYS A 71 4.48 -12.80 3.98
CA LYS A 71 4.54 -14.26 3.96
C LYS A 71 3.76 -14.86 2.77
N LYS A 72 2.54 -14.39 2.52
CA LYS A 72 1.69 -14.92 1.43
C LYS A 72 2.11 -14.43 0.05
N GLY A 73 2.54 -13.18 -0.05
CA GLY A 73 3.05 -12.57 -1.27
C GLY A 73 4.48 -13.00 -1.61
N ASP A 74 5.14 -13.79 -0.75
CA ASP A 74 6.53 -14.24 -0.92
C ASP A 74 7.48 -13.06 -1.20
N LEU A 75 7.24 -11.91 -0.56
CA LEU A 75 7.99 -10.67 -0.78
C LEU A 75 9.39 -10.74 -0.19
N ILE A 76 9.57 -11.60 0.81
CA ILE A 76 10.85 -11.92 1.43
C ILE A 76 11.06 -13.42 1.33
N SER A 77 12.14 -13.83 0.66
CA SER A 77 12.53 -15.22 0.50
C SER A 77 12.96 -15.86 1.82
N ALA A 78 13.02 -17.19 1.84
CA ALA A 78 13.39 -17.97 3.03
C ALA A 78 14.79 -17.64 3.60
N ASP A 79 15.68 -17.04 2.80
CA ASP A 79 16.99 -16.54 3.24
C ASP A 79 16.96 -15.11 3.80
N GLY A 80 15.76 -14.53 3.99
CA GLY A 80 15.56 -13.20 4.55
C GLY A 80 15.81 -12.05 3.57
N LYS A 81 15.93 -12.34 2.27
CA LYS A 81 16.15 -11.32 1.23
C LYS A 81 14.86 -10.93 0.54
N MET A 82 14.87 -9.74 -0.03
CA MET A 82 13.78 -9.23 -0.87
C MET A 82 13.64 -10.12 -2.13
N ASN A 83 12.43 -10.61 -2.40
CA ASN A 83 12.16 -11.44 -3.57
C ASN A 83 12.00 -10.57 -4.81
N LYS A 84 13.09 -10.41 -5.56
CA LYS A 84 13.14 -9.58 -6.77
C LYS A 84 12.00 -9.87 -7.76
N ILE A 85 11.62 -11.14 -7.96
CA ILE A 85 10.60 -11.50 -8.95
C ILE A 85 9.24 -10.92 -8.56
N MET A 86 8.87 -11.10 -7.29
CA MET A 86 7.60 -10.59 -6.76
C MET A 86 7.59 -9.07 -6.71
N LEU A 87 8.68 -8.47 -6.24
CA LEU A 87 8.81 -7.01 -6.15
C LEU A 87 8.82 -6.31 -7.51
N MET A 88 9.45 -6.91 -8.52
CA MET A 88 9.39 -6.41 -9.90
C MET A 88 7.95 -6.43 -10.43
N LYS A 89 7.20 -7.50 -10.13
CA LYS A 89 5.78 -7.59 -10.51
C LYS A 89 4.96 -6.48 -9.84
N ASP A 90 5.18 -6.24 -8.55
CA ASP A 90 4.49 -5.18 -7.80
C ASP A 90 4.83 -3.78 -8.35
N ILE A 91 6.09 -3.51 -8.70
CA ILE A 91 6.48 -2.24 -9.36
C ILE A 91 5.77 -2.09 -10.71
N ILE A 92 5.79 -3.11 -11.56
CA ILE A 92 5.13 -3.08 -12.88
C ILE A 92 3.63 -2.79 -12.71
N ASN A 93 2.97 -3.48 -11.78
CA ASN A 93 1.56 -3.28 -11.48
C ASN A 93 1.29 -1.85 -11.00
N THR A 94 2.09 -1.35 -10.07
CA THR A 94 1.96 0.02 -9.53
C THR A 94 2.09 1.06 -10.65
N ILE A 95 3.10 0.92 -11.52
CA ILE A 95 3.32 1.82 -12.64
C ILE A 95 2.14 1.79 -13.63
N ARG A 96 1.61 0.60 -13.92
CA ARG A 96 0.42 0.44 -14.79
C ARG A 96 -0.82 1.11 -14.18
N LEU A 97 -1.07 0.91 -12.89
CA LEU A 97 -2.22 1.49 -12.19
C LEU A 97 -2.14 3.01 -12.11
N LEU A 98 -0.94 3.57 -11.96
CA LEU A 98 -0.70 5.01 -12.00
C LEU A 98 -0.70 5.59 -13.43
N GLY A 99 -0.82 4.76 -14.47
CA GLY A 99 -0.82 5.18 -15.87
C GLY A 99 0.50 5.81 -16.32
N LYS A 100 1.62 5.40 -15.71
CA LYS A 100 2.94 6.00 -15.91
C LYS A 100 3.75 5.22 -16.94
N GLY A 101 3.97 5.80 -18.12
CA GLY A 101 4.98 5.36 -19.09
C GLY A 101 4.98 3.86 -19.46
N ASP A 102 6.16 3.35 -19.84
CA ASP A 102 6.38 1.93 -20.14
C ASP A 102 6.78 1.19 -18.85
N SER A 103 5.81 0.48 -18.27
CA SER A 103 5.95 -0.18 -16.98
C SER A 103 7.12 -1.15 -16.90
N GLU A 104 7.41 -1.88 -17.97
CA GLU A 104 8.45 -2.92 -17.93
C GLU A 104 9.84 -2.28 -17.95
N LYS A 105 10.03 -1.27 -18.80
CA LYS A 105 11.30 -0.54 -18.88
C LYS A 105 11.60 0.26 -17.61
N MET A 106 10.56 0.88 -17.02
CA MET A 106 10.72 1.70 -15.81
C MET A 106 10.95 0.84 -14.56
N ALA A 107 10.34 -0.34 -14.48
CA ALA A 107 10.40 -1.16 -13.28
C ALA A 107 11.83 -1.59 -12.91
N GLU A 108 12.68 -1.92 -13.89
CA GLU A 108 14.07 -2.31 -13.60
C GLU A 108 14.87 -1.15 -13.01
N GLU A 109 14.67 0.06 -13.52
CA GLU A 109 15.36 1.26 -13.02
C GLU A 109 14.90 1.59 -11.60
N VAL A 110 13.58 1.56 -11.35
CA VAL A 110 12.99 1.80 -10.03
C VAL A 110 13.48 0.75 -9.03
N TYR A 111 13.41 -0.54 -9.39
CA TYR A 111 13.88 -1.62 -8.53
C TYR A 111 15.34 -1.40 -8.12
N LYS A 112 16.22 -1.11 -9.09
CA LYS A 112 17.64 -0.91 -8.81
C LYS A 112 17.87 0.22 -7.82
N LYS A 113 17.19 1.35 -7.97
CA LYS A 113 17.33 2.50 -7.06
C LYS A 113 16.80 2.22 -5.65
N CYS A 114 15.76 1.39 -5.54
CA CYS A 114 15.13 1.10 -4.25
C CYS A 114 15.64 -0.15 -3.54
N ASP A 115 16.37 -1.03 -4.22
CA ASP A 115 17.02 -2.21 -3.62
C ASP A 115 18.32 -1.82 -2.87
N GLU A 116 19.00 -0.75 -3.29
CA GLU A 116 20.31 -0.30 -2.76
C GLU A 116 20.25 0.27 -1.31
N GLY A 117 19.07 0.50 -0.74
CA GLY A 117 18.89 1.18 0.56
C GLY A 117 18.51 0.31 1.78
N ASN A 118 18.29 -0.99 1.61
CA ASN A 118 17.50 -1.79 2.56
C ASN A 118 18.35 -2.70 3.46
N ALA A 119 18.99 -2.14 4.48
CA ALA A 119 19.77 -2.86 5.49
C ALA A 119 19.04 -3.08 6.83
N ASP A 120 17.73 -2.86 6.90
CA ASP A 120 16.97 -3.02 8.14
C ASP A 120 16.71 -4.51 8.45
N ASP A 121 17.02 -4.96 9.67
CA ASP A 121 16.73 -6.32 10.16
C ASP A 121 15.22 -6.54 10.37
N ASP A 122 14.44 -5.47 10.50
CA ASP A 122 12.98 -5.51 10.59
C ASP A 122 12.37 -5.58 9.18
N HIS A 123 11.74 -6.71 8.89
CA HIS A 123 11.10 -6.99 7.61
C HIS A 123 9.97 -5.99 7.28
N ILE A 124 9.24 -5.50 8.28
CA ILE A 124 8.14 -4.55 8.08
C ILE A 124 8.71 -3.19 7.69
N GLU A 125 9.70 -2.70 8.43
CA GLU A 125 10.35 -1.42 8.15
C GLU A 125 11.05 -1.44 6.79
N ARG A 126 11.68 -2.57 6.45
CA ARG A 126 12.30 -2.79 5.13
C ARG A 126 11.27 -2.67 4.00
N ILE A 127 10.12 -3.32 4.13
CA ILE A 127 9.04 -3.24 3.12
C ILE A 127 8.45 -1.84 3.05
N ARG A 128 8.28 -1.16 4.19
CA ARG A 128 7.85 0.24 4.23
C ARG A 128 8.80 1.15 3.47
N HIS A 129 10.11 1.05 3.74
CA HIS A 129 11.13 1.86 3.09
C HIS A 129 11.19 1.57 1.58
N TRP A 130 11.16 0.30 1.20
CA TRP A 130 11.11 -0.10 -0.20
C TRP A 130 9.87 0.45 -0.92
N SER A 131 8.68 0.26 -0.35
CA SER A 131 7.41 0.71 -0.94
C SER A 131 7.36 2.23 -1.13
N ASN A 132 7.78 2.99 -0.11
CA ASN A 132 7.85 4.45 -0.21
C ASN A 132 8.89 4.92 -1.23
N CYS A 133 10.05 4.26 -1.31
CA CYS A 133 11.05 4.55 -2.34
C CYS A 133 10.50 4.33 -3.75
N VAL A 134 9.80 3.21 -3.98
CA VAL A 134 9.20 2.90 -5.28
C VAL A 134 8.26 4.01 -5.72
N LEU A 135 7.37 4.46 -4.84
CA LEU A 135 6.45 5.56 -5.13
C LEU A 135 7.20 6.88 -5.39
N ASP A 136 8.23 7.19 -4.60
CA ASP A 136 9.04 8.39 -4.80
C ASP A 136 9.78 8.38 -6.14
N GLU A 137 10.29 7.22 -6.59
CA GLU A 137 10.96 7.10 -7.90
C GLU A 137 9.96 7.16 -9.05
N ILE A 138 8.77 6.56 -8.92
CA ILE A 138 7.71 6.66 -9.93
C ILE A 138 7.18 8.10 -10.04
N ASP A 139 7.05 8.82 -8.92
CA ASP A 139 6.62 10.23 -8.90
C ASP A 139 7.60 11.16 -9.62
N LYS A 140 8.90 10.83 -9.60
CA LYS A 140 9.97 11.60 -10.28
C LYS A 140 10.01 11.37 -11.79
N MET A 141 9.39 10.31 -12.29
CA MET A 141 9.35 9.94 -13.71
C MET A 141 8.11 10.52 -14.41
#